data_AF-A0A7X9R571-F1
#
_entry.id   AF-A0A7X9R571-F1
#
_cell.length_a   1.000
_cell.length_b   1.000
_cell.length_c   1.000
_cell.angle_alpha   90.00
_cell.angle_beta   90.00
_cell.angle_gamma   90.00
#
_symmetry.space_group_name_H-M   'P 1'
#
loop_
_entity.id
_entity.type
_entity.pdbx_description
1 polymer ?
#
loop_
_entity_poly.entity_id
_entity_poly.type
_entity_poly.pdbx_seq_one_letter_code
_entity_poly.pdbx_strand_id
1 'polypeptide(L)'
;MNNSTNHKINQVTEKTLVIGIDIAKRKHYACAVDDRGRVLHKSFPIRQSAEGFTTFYEQLLVLQNKHEKSEILVGFEPTGHYWMNLAAHLTAHDIRYVFVNPSHVKKSKELDDNLQTKNDVKDAMVIAKLIRDGRFSFPRILEGIEAELRNGASHRASLQKELGIITNRIIRWTDRFFPEFQHVFKDIGKTGLAVLEKTPLPEDLREKEVAELLPFYKEV
;
A
#
# COMPACT_ATOMS: atom_id res chain seq x y z
N MET A 1 30.09 6.41 -10.41
CA MET A 1 29.14 5.29 -10.62
C MET A 1 28.73 4.77 -9.25
N ASN A 2 27.43 4.67 -8.96
CA ASN A 2 26.96 4.23 -7.64
C ASN A 2 27.33 2.75 -7.41
N ASN A 3 28.24 2.48 -6.46
CA ASN A 3 28.62 1.12 -6.05
C ASN A 3 27.40 0.23 -5.72
N SER A 4 26.29 0.83 -5.26
CA SER A 4 25.07 0.09 -4.95
C SER A 4 24.31 -0.42 -6.17
N THR A 5 24.37 0.26 -7.31
CA THR A 5 23.68 -0.17 -8.54
C THR A 5 24.41 -1.36 -9.17
N ASN A 6 25.74 -1.29 -9.28
CA ASN A 6 26.55 -2.40 -9.78
C ASN A 6 26.38 -3.64 -8.90
N HIS A 7 26.33 -3.46 -7.58
CA HIS A 7 26.05 -4.56 -6.67
C HIS A 7 24.70 -5.23 -6.94
N LYS A 8 23.63 -4.45 -7.15
CA LYS A 8 22.28 -4.98 -7.46
C LYS A 8 22.22 -5.70 -8.80
N ILE A 9 22.84 -5.15 -9.84
CA ILE A 9 22.92 -5.81 -11.15
C ILE A 9 23.63 -7.15 -11.01
N ASN A 10 24.74 -7.19 -10.29
CA ASN A 10 25.53 -8.40 -10.08
C ASN A 10 24.83 -9.46 -9.21
N GLN A 11 23.68 -9.15 -8.58
CA GLN A 11 22.87 -10.16 -7.87
C GLN A 11 22.02 -11.01 -8.82
N VAL A 12 21.74 -10.52 -10.03
CA VAL A 12 21.07 -11.31 -11.06
C VAL A 12 22.14 -11.96 -11.92
N THR A 13 22.28 -13.27 -11.80
CA THR A 13 23.31 -14.05 -12.49
C THR A 13 22.69 -15.08 -13.40
N GLU A 14 23.50 -15.76 -14.21
CA GLU A 14 23.09 -16.89 -15.05
C GLU A 14 22.40 -18.02 -14.26
N LYS A 15 22.57 -18.06 -12.93
CA LYS A 15 21.94 -19.05 -12.05
C LYS A 15 20.61 -18.60 -11.47
N THR A 16 20.20 -17.35 -11.71
CA THR A 16 19.00 -16.75 -11.13
C THR A 16 17.80 -16.89 -12.07
N LEU A 17 16.70 -17.41 -11.53
CA LEU A 17 15.37 -17.36 -12.11
C LEU A 17 14.69 -16.05 -11.65
N VAL A 18 14.49 -15.11 -12.57
CA VAL A 18 13.86 -13.83 -12.26
C VAL A 18 12.37 -13.92 -12.51
N ILE A 19 11.57 -13.59 -11.50
CA ILE A 19 10.11 -13.62 -11.56
C ILE A 19 9.58 -12.21 -11.35
N GLY A 20 9.06 -11.58 -12.41
CA GLY A 20 8.31 -10.33 -12.29
C GLY A 20 6.84 -10.62 -12.05
N ILE A 21 6.22 -9.96 -11.07
CA ILE A 21 4.80 -10.14 -10.74
C ILE A 21 4.07 -8.80 -10.74
N ASP A 22 3.01 -8.72 -11.53
CA ASP A 22 2.03 -7.65 -11.45
C ASP A 22 0.93 -7.99 -10.42
N ILE A 23 0.76 -7.12 -9.44
CA ILE A 23 -0.09 -7.37 -8.26
C ILE A 23 -1.48 -6.78 -8.47
N ALA A 24 -2.50 -7.64 -8.59
CA ALA A 24 -3.90 -7.21 -8.55
C ALA A 24 -4.69 -7.83 -7.39
N LYS A 25 -5.94 -7.36 -7.21
CA LYS A 25 -6.82 -7.73 -6.07
C LYS A 25 -7.15 -9.22 -5.97
N ARG A 26 -7.43 -9.89 -7.10
CA ARG A 26 -7.91 -11.29 -7.11
C ARG A 26 -6.93 -12.26 -7.76
N LYS A 27 -6.22 -11.80 -8.79
CA LYS A 27 -5.37 -12.62 -9.64
C LYS A 27 -4.14 -11.80 -10.02
N HIS A 28 -2.97 -12.19 -9.52
CA HIS A 28 -1.70 -11.63 -9.95
C HIS A 28 -1.28 -12.27 -11.27
N TYR A 29 -0.35 -11.65 -11.99
CA TYR A 29 0.28 -12.26 -13.15
C TYR A 29 1.78 -12.27 -12.96
N ALA A 30 2.38 -13.45 -13.13
CA ALA A 30 3.81 -13.65 -13.04
C ALA A 30 4.40 -13.95 -14.40
N CYS A 31 5.64 -13.52 -14.63
CA CYS A 31 6.44 -13.90 -15.79
C CYS A 31 7.83 -14.31 -15.32
N ALA A 32 8.38 -15.35 -15.94
CA ALA A 32 9.71 -15.87 -15.64
C ALA A 32 10.69 -15.57 -16.77
N VAL A 33 11.82 -14.98 -16.43
CA VAL A 33 12.91 -14.65 -17.36
C VAL A 33 14.27 -15.09 -16.80
N ASP A 34 15.25 -15.21 -17.69
CA ASP A 34 16.66 -15.36 -17.30
C ASP A 34 17.33 -13.99 -17.06
N ASP A 35 18.59 -14.02 -16.66
CA ASP A 35 19.47 -12.86 -16.47
C ASP A 35 19.66 -12.02 -17.73
N ARG A 36 19.42 -12.58 -18.91
CA ARG A 36 19.46 -11.87 -20.19
C ARG A 36 18.11 -11.25 -20.57
N GLY A 37 17.05 -11.57 -19.82
CA GLY A 37 15.68 -11.15 -20.09
C GLY A 37 14.96 -12.01 -21.14
N ARG A 38 15.47 -13.20 -21.45
CA ARG A 38 14.75 -14.16 -22.31
C ARG A 38 13.62 -14.79 -21.51
N VAL A 39 12.46 -14.91 -22.15
CA VAL A 39 11.27 -15.49 -21.52
C VAL A 39 11.44 -16.98 -21.35
N LEU A 40 11.56 -17.43 -20.10
CA LEU A 40 11.64 -18.85 -19.74
C LEU A 40 10.24 -19.46 -19.62
N HIS A 41 9.29 -18.68 -19.13
CA HIS A 41 7.88 -19.05 -19.07
C HIS A 41 6.97 -17.88 -19.41
N LYS A 42 5.97 -18.13 -20.26
CA LYS A 42 4.94 -17.15 -20.60
C LYS A 42 4.20 -16.71 -19.34
N SER A 43 3.62 -15.51 -19.37
CA SER A 43 2.88 -15.00 -18.23
C SER A 43 1.78 -15.96 -17.80
N PHE A 44 1.69 -16.21 -16.50
CA PHE A 44 0.74 -17.12 -15.90
C PHE A 44 0.12 -16.49 -14.66
N PRO A 45 -1.15 -16.79 -14.37
CA PRO A 45 -1.84 -16.17 -13.26
C PRO A 45 -1.53 -16.84 -11.93
N ILE A 46 -1.60 -16.05 -10.85
CA ILE A 46 -1.54 -16.52 -9.47
C ILE A 46 -2.82 -16.05 -8.78
N ARG A 47 -3.58 -16.96 -8.17
CA ARG A 47 -4.78 -16.58 -7.42
C ARG A 47 -4.38 -16.03 -6.05
N GLN A 48 -5.01 -14.95 -5.60
CA GLN A 48 -4.85 -14.39 -4.25
C GLN A 48 -5.58 -15.29 -3.23
N SER A 49 -5.01 -16.46 -2.97
CA SER A 49 -5.48 -17.46 -2.00
C SER A 49 -4.32 -18.38 -1.59
N ALA A 50 -4.45 -19.08 -0.45
CA ALA A 50 -3.42 -20.01 0.02
C ALA A 50 -3.11 -21.10 -1.03
N GLU A 51 -4.13 -21.73 -1.59
CA GLU A 51 -4.00 -22.71 -2.69
C GLU A 51 -3.28 -22.10 -3.91
N GLY A 52 -3.65 -20.88 -4.30
CA GLY A 52 -3.04 -20.20 -5.44
C GLY A 52 -1.55 -19.91 -5.24
N PHE A 53 -1.15 -19.61 -3.99
CA PHE A 53 0.24 -19.43 -3.64
C PHE A 53 1.01 -20.76 -3.56
N THR A 54 0.39 -21.83 -3.06
CA THR A 54 0.99 -23.18 -3.11
C THR A 54 1.25 -23.61 -4.55
N THR A 55 0.27 -23.48 -5.44
CA THR A 55 0.45 -23.77 -6.88
C THR A 55 1.52 -22.88 -7.51
N PHE A 56 1.62 -21.61 -7.09
CA PHE A 56 2.68 -20.73 -7.54
C PHE A 56 4.06 -21.21 -7.10
N TYR A 57 4.22 -21.61 -5.83
CA TYR A 57 5.46 -22.15 -5.30
C TYR A 57 5.89 -23.42 -6.04
N GLU A 58 4.98 -24.36 -6.27
CA GLU A 58 5.23 -25.57 -7.05
C GLU A 58 5.71 -25.22 -8.48
N GLN A 59 5.05 -24.25 -9.13
CA GLN A 59 5.45 -23.77 -10.44
C GLN A 59 6.86 -23.16 -10.43
N LEU A 60 7.24 -22.44 -9.37
CA LEU A 60 8.59 -21.91 -9.22
C LEU A 60 9.64 -23.02 -9.15
N LEU A 61 9.40 -24.08 -8.38
CA LEU A 61 10.30 -25.24 -8.30
C LEU A 61 10.41 -25.97 -9.64
N VAL A 62 9.30 -26.14 -10.36
CA VAL A 62 9.30 -26.73 -11.70
C VAL A 62 10.15 -25.90 -12.66
N LEU A 63 9.99 -24.57 -12.66
CA LEU A 63 10.78 -23.68 -13.53
C LEU A 63 12.25 -23.65 -13.15
N GLN A 64 12.54 -23.66 -11.84
CA GLN A 64 13.90 -23.70 -11.31
C GLN A 64 14.64 -24.94 -11.83
N ASN A 65 14.04 -26.12 -11.68
CA ASN A 65 14.62 -27.38 -12.16
C ASN A 65 14.71 -27.44 -13.69
N LYS A 66 13.64 -27.06 -14.40
CA LYS A 66 13.58 -27.12 -15.87
C LYS A 66 14.64 -26.25 -16.55
N HIS A 67 15.01 -25.13 -15.94
CA HIS A 67 15.96 -24.17 -16.49
C HIS A 67 17.30 -24.16 -15.75
N GLU A 68 17.55 -25.16 -14.90
CA GLU A 68 18.82 -25.36 -14.17
C GLU A 68 19.26 -24.11 -13.39
N LYS A 69 18.30 -23.39 -12.81
CA LYS A 69 18.54 -22.20 -12.00
C LYS A 69 18.71 -22.62 -10.54
N SER A 70 19.73 -22.14 -9.84
CA SER A 70 19.92 -22.46 -8.41
C SER A 70 19.29 -21.42 -7.49
N GLU A 71 18.92 -20.25 -8.01
CA GLU A 71 18.36 -19.16 -7.22
C GLU A 71 17.06 -18.64 -7.83
N ILE A 72 16.14 -18.18 -6.98
CA ILE A 72 14.91 -17.51 -7.40
C ILE A 72 14.94 -16.08 -6.84
N LEU A 73 14.62 -15.11 -7.70
CA LEU A 73 14.43 -13.72 -7.31
C LEU A 73 13.07 -13.25 -7.81
N VAL A 74 12.15 -13.05 -6.87
CA VAL A 74 10.82 -12.53 -7.17
C VAL A 74 10.83 -11.01 -7.03
N GLY A 75 10.15 -10.28 -7.89
CA GLY A 75 9.93 -8.87 -7.66
C GLY A 75 8.58 -8.38 -8.16
N PHE A 76 8.08 -7.36 -7.49
CA PHE A 76 6.79 -6.77 -7.74
C PHE A 76 6.75 -5.31 -7.31
N GLU A 77 5.77 -4.60 -7.84
CA GLU A 77 5.42 -3.26 -7.38
C GLU A 77 4.50 -3.37 -6.14
N PRO A 78 4.85 -2.74 -5.00
CA PRO A 78 4.04 -2.80 -3.79
C PRO A 78 2.83 -1.85 -3.88
N THR A 79 1.87 -2.17 -4.76
CA THR A 79 0.65 -1.38 -4.96
C THR A 79 -0.53 -1.99 -4.20
N GLY A 80 -1.14 -1.19 -3.32
CA GLY A 80 -2.14 -1.66 -2.37
C GLY A 80 -1.55 -2.54 -1.26
N HIS A 81 -2.38 -3.38 -0.63
CA HIS A 81 -1.97 -4.30 0.46
C HIS A 81 -1.86 -5.77 0.02
N TYR A 82 -2.34 -6.13 -1.17
CA TYR A 82 -2.41 -7.51 -1.63
C TYR A 82 -1.05 -8.21 -1.76
N TRP A 83 0.02 -7.43 -2.00
CA TRP A 83 1.38 -7.95 -2.03
C TRP A 83 1.84 -8.52 -0.68
N MET A 84 1.24 -8.09 0.45
CA MET A 84 1.65 -8.52 1.79
C MET A 84 1.38 -10.01 2.00
N ASN A 85 0.28 -10.53 1.47
CA ASN A 85 -0.04 -11.97 1.54
C ASN A 85 0.96 -12.81 0.74
N LEU A 86 1.32 -12.33 -0.45
CA LEU A 86 2.34 -12.97 -1.29
C LEU A 86 3.71 -12.91 -0.61
N ALA A 87 4.10 -11.74 -0.07
CA ALA A 87 5.35 -11.57 0.65
C ALA A 87 5.46 -12.50 1.85
N ALA A 88 4.40 -12.62 2.66
CA ALA A 88 4.35 -13.56 3.78
C ALA A 88 4.56 -15.02 3.32
N HIS A 89 3.92 -15.41 2.20
CA HIS A 89 4.10 -16.75 1.64
C HIS A 89 5.52 -17.00 1.11
N LEU A 90 6.12 -16.01 0.44
CA LEU A 90 7.51 -16.08 -0.05
C LEU A 90 8.49 -16.19 1.10
N THR A 91 8.33 -15.38 2.16
CA THR A 91 9.15 -15.45 3.38
C THR A 91 9.05 -16.81 4.05
N ALA A 92 7.85 -17.39 4.14
CA ALA A 92 7.65 -18.72 4.74
C ALA A 92 8.36 -19.86 3.98
N HIS A 93 8.69 -19.66 2.70
CA HIS A 93 9.40 -20.62 1.84
C HIS A 93 10.84 -20.19 1.53
N ASP A 94 11.38 -19.20 2.26
CA ASP A 94 12.73 -18.65 2.06
C ASP A 94 13.01 -18.17 0.62
N ILE A 95 11.97 -17.70 -0.08
CA ILE A 95 12.13 -17.12 -1.42
C ILE A 95 12.43 -15.63 -1.30
N ARG A 96 13.61 -15.24 -1.82
CA ARG A 96 14.00 -13.84 -1.91
C ARG A 96 13.06 -13.05 -2.80
N TYR A 97 12.65 -11.88 -2.31
CA TYR A 97 11.85 -10.95 -3.09
C TYR A 97 12.29 -9.49 -2.95
N VAL A 98 11.98 -8.69 -3.97
CA VAL A 98 12.39 -7.28 -4.08
C VAL A 98 11.24 -6.39 -4.56
N PHE A 99 11.28 -5.11 -4.18
CA PHE A 99 10.33 -4.12 -4.64
C PHE A 99 10.86 -3.30 -5.80
N VAL A 100 10.03 -3.14 -6.82
CA VAL A 100 10.27 -2.22 -7.93
C VAL A 100 9.42 -0.95 -7.72
N ASN A 101 10.00 0.21 -8.02
CA ASN A 101 9.32 1.49 -7.83
C ASN A 101 8.18 1.66 -8.86
N PRO A 102 6.93 1.97 -8.44
CA PRO A 102 5.81 2.25 -9.34
C PRO A 102 6.12 3.25 -10.46
N SER A 103 6.88 4.30 -10.15
CA SER A 103 7.24 5.32 -11.13
C SER A 103 8.18 4.80 -12.23
N HIS A 104 9.03 3.82 -11.90
CA HIS A 104 9.89 3.17 -12.89
C HIS A 104 9.09 2.23 -13.77
N VAL A 105 8.17 1.47 -13.17
CA VAL A 105 7.24 0.59 -13.90
C VAL A 105 6.45 1.40 -14.92
N LYS A 106 5.84 2.53 -14.51
CA LYS A 106 5.08 3.41 -15.41
C LYS A 106 5.92 3.95 -16.57
N LYS A 107 7.11 4.51 -16.29
CA LYS A 107 8.00 5.06 -17.32
C LYS A 107 8.49 3.99 -18.30
N SER A 108 8.78 2.79 -17.82
CA SER A 108 9.18 1.67 -18.68
C SER A 108 8.04 1.19 -19.58
N LYS A 109 6.79 1.21 -19.08
CA LYS A 109 5.61 0.93 -19.93
C LYS A 109 5.49 1.95 -21.06
N GLU A 110 5.60 3.24 -20.76
CA GLU A 110 5.52 4.32 -21.76
C GLU A 110 6.59 4.19 -22.87
N LEU A 111 7.76 3.62 -22.56
CA LEU A 111 8.82 3.36 -23.55
C LEU A 111 8.57 2.12 -24.41
N ASP A 112 7.96 1.08 -23.83
CA ASP A 112 7.68 -0.20 -24.50
C ASP A 112 6.33 -0.21 -25.26
N ASP A 113 5.41 0.71 -24.95
CA ASP A 113 4.05 0.73 -25.48
C ASP A 113 3.96 1.28 -26.92
N ASN A 114 4.20 0.38 -27.88
CA ASN A 114 3.87 0.57 -29.30
C ASN A 114 2.80 -0.40 -29.83
N LEU A 115 2.15 -1.24 -29.00
CA LEU A 115 1.20 -2.27 -29.44
C LEU A 115 0.01 -2.51 -28.49
N GLN A 116 -1.20 -2.65 -29.05
CA GLN A 116 -2.48 -2.91 -28.36
C GLN A 116 -2.64 -4.40 -27.91
N THR A 117 -1.86 -4.89 -26.95
CA THR A 117 -2.04 -6.24 -26.39
C THR A 117 -2.22 -6.21 -24.87
N LYS A 118 -3.02 -7.15 -24.33
CA LYS A 118 -3.47 -7.24 -22.94
C LYS A 118 -2.37 -6.89 -21.91
N ASN A 119 -2.67 -5.93 -21.04
CA ASN A 119 -1.71 -5.21 -20.19
C ASN A 119 -1.02 -6.08 -19.12
N ASP A 120 -1.75 -6.97 -18.43
CA ASP A 120 -1.23 -7.69 -17.26
C ASP A 120 0.01 -8.56 -17.55
N VAL A 121 0.12 -9.07 -18.79
CA VAL A 121 1.27 -9.89 -19.25
C VAL A 121 2.53 -9.04 -19.45
N LYS A 122 2.36 -7.82 -19.98
CA LYS A 122 3.46 -6.88 -20.20
C LYS A 122 3.95 -6.30 -18.89
N ASP A 123 3.04 -6.08 -17.95
CA ASP A 123 3.36 -5.46 -16.66
C ASP A 123 4.31 -6.33 -15.84
N ALA A 124 4.04 -7.64 -15.76
CA ALA A 124 4.94 -8.62 -15.15
C ALA A 124 6.32 -8.66 -15.84
N MET A 125 6.35 -8.54 -17.17
CA MET A 125 7.59 -8.49 -17.95
C MET A 125 8.41 -7.23 -17.67
N VAL A 126 7.76 -6.07 -17.60
CA VAL A 126 8.41 -4.79 -17.28
C VAL A 126 9.07 -4.85 -15.89
N ILE A 127 8.37 -5.44 -14.92
CA ILE A 127 8.90 -5.64 -13.58
C ILE A 127 10.14 -6.55 -13.62
N ALA A 128 10.08 -7.67 -14.35
CA ALA A 128 11.22 -8.58 -14.50
C ALA A 128 12.45 -7.89 -15.13
N LYS A 129 12.24 -7.07 -16.17
CA LYS A 129 13.30 -6.24 -16.79
C LYS A 129 13.93 -5.28 -15.78
N LEU A 130 13.11 -4.61 -14.97
CA LEU A 130 13.60 -3.66 -13.96
C LEU A 130 14.42 -4.34 -12.85
N ILE A 131 14.08 -5.58 -12.48
CA ILE A 131 14.86 -6.38 -11.53
C ILE A 131 16.25 -6.66 -12.10
N ARG A 132 16.33 -7.17 -13.33
CA ARG A 132 17.59 -7.45 -14.03
C ARG A 132 18.47 -6.20 -14.12
N ASP A 133 17.88 -5.05 -14.42
CA ASP A 133 18.59 -3.78 -14.53
C ASP A 133 19.02 -3.20 -13.16
N GLY A 134 18.83 -3.94 -12.05
CA GLY A 134 19.19 -3.50 -10.70
C GLY A 134 18.29 -2.38 -10.15
N ARG A 135 17.16 -2.09 -10.80
CA ARG A 135 16.22 -1.01 -10.43
C ARG A 135 15.18 -1.47 -9.40
N PHE A 136 15.65 -2.16 -8.37
CA PHE A 136 14.83 -2.66 -7.27
C PHE A 136 15.38 -2.21 -5.91
N SER A 137 14.61 -2.46 -4.86
CA SER A 137 14.98 -2.23 -3.46
C SER A 137 14.59 -3.44 -2.63
N PHE A 138 15.35 -3.71 -1.57
CA PHE A 138 15.00 -4.78 -0.65
C PHE A 138 13.86 -4.33 0.26
N PRO A 139 12.85 -5.19 0.47
CA PRO A 139 11.81 -4.92 1.44
C PRO A 139 12.44 -4.81 2.83
N ARG A 140 12.12 -3.74 3.56
CA ARG A 140 12.34 -3.71 5.01
C ARG A 140 11.11 -4.32 5.68
N ILE A 141 11.18 -5.63 5.92
CA ILE A 141 10.19 -6.34 6.73
C ILE A 141 10.38 -5.83 8.16
N LEU A 142 9.34 -5.21 8.70
CA LEU A 142 9.32 -4.89 10.12
C LEU A 142 8.65 -6.05 10.86
N GLU A 143 9.20 -6.41 12.00
CA GLU A 143 8.68 -7.48 12.85
C GLU A 143 8.51 -6.97 14.29
N GLY A 144 7.65 -7.65 15.05
CA GLY A 144 7.35 -7.34 16.44
C GLY A 144 7.02 -5.87 16.68
N ILE A 145 7.71 -5.27 17.64
CA ILE A 145 7.47 -3.90 18.13
C ILE A 145 7.60 -2.87 16.99
N GLU A 146 8.56 -3.02 16.07
CA GLU A 146 8.72 -2.05 14.97
C GLU A 146 7.50 -2.05 14.04
N ALA A 147 6.94 -3.24 13.76
CA ALA A 147 5.76 -3.39 12.92
C ALA A 147 4.53 -2.77 13.60
N GLU A 148 4.34 -3.05 14.89
CA GLU A 148 3.26 -2.47 15.70
C GLU A 148 3.31 -0.94 15.75
N LEU A 149 4.51 -0.37 15.94
CA LEU A 149 4.70 1.09 15.92
C LEU A 149 4.34 1.70 14.57
N ARG A 150 4.76 1.09 13.45
CA ARG A 150 4.40 1.56 12.10
C ARG A 150 2.88 1.49 11.87
N ASN A 151 2.25 0.40 12.29
CA ASN A 151 0.81 0.25 12.20
C ASN A 151 0.09 1.32 13.05
N GLY A 152 0.50 1.52 14.30
CA GLY A 152 -0.07 2.54 15.19
C GLY A 152 0.08 3.96 14.65
N ALA A 153 1.25 4.31 14.11
CA ALA A 153 1.49 5.61 13.47
C ALA A 153 0.56 5.82 12.26
N SER A 154 0.35 4.77 11.45
CA SER A 154 -0.54 4.83 10.28
C SER A 154 -2.01 4.98 10.67
N HIS A 155 -2.46 4.25 11.70
CA HIS A 155 -3.81 4.39 12.26
C HIS A 155 -4.04 5.79 12.83
N ARG A 156 -3.09 6.31 13.61
CA ARG A 156 -3.17 7.68 14.13
C ARG A 156 -3.31 8.71 13.01
N ALA A 157 -2.53 8.58 11.94
CA ALA A 157 -2.63 9.50 10.80
C ALA A 157 -4.02 9.44 10.13
N SER A 158 -4.61 8.25 9.99
CA SER A 158 -5.99 8.10 9.49
C SER A 158 -6.99 8.79 10.40
N LEU A 159 -6.93 8.52 11.70
CA LEU A 159 -7.83 9.11 12.70
C LEU A 159 -7.72 10.64 12.72
N GLN A 160 -6.51 11.20 12.59
CA GLN A 160 -6.31 12.64 12.50
C GLN A 160 -6.97 13.24 11.24
N LYS A 161 -6.89 12.54 10.11
CA LYS A 161 -7.55 12.97 8.87
C LYS A 161 -9.08 12.92 9.01
N GLU A 162 -9.60 11.84 9.57
CA GLU A 162 -11.04 11.66 9.83
C GLU A 162 -11.57 12.72 10.80
N LEU A 163 -10.84 12.97 11.89
CA LEU A 163 -11.15 14.04 12.83
C LEU A 163 -11.24 15.39 12.11
N GLY A 164 -10.25 15.74 11.28
CA GLY A 164 -10.29 16.98 10.50
C GLY A 164 -11.50 17.07 9.55
N ILE A 165 -11.87 15.96 8.92
CA ILE A 165 -13.07 15.90 8.07
C ILE A 165 -14.34 16.15 8.89
N ILE A 166 -14.47 15.53 10.07
CA ILE A 166 -15.62 15.68 10.96
C ILE A 166 -15.69 17.10 11.53
N THR A 167 -14.57 17.65 12.01
CA THR A 167 -14.50 19.04 12.50
C THR A 167 -14.94 20.03 11.43
N ASN A 168 -14.46 19.87 10.19
CA ASN A 168 -14.89 20.71 9.07
C ASN A 168 -16.37 20.52 8.68
N ARG A 169 -16.98 19.38 8.99
CA ARG A 169 -18.44 19.21 8.84
C ARG A 169 -19.17 20.01 9.93
N ILE A 170 -18.75 19.92 11.19
CA ILE A 170 -19.34 20.66 12.31
C ILE A 170 -19.26 22.16 12.05
N ILE A 171 -18.08 22.68 11.68
CA ILE A 171 -17.88 24.11 11.38
C ILE A 171 -18.85 24.59 10.30
N ARG A 172 -18.99 23.84 9.18
CA ARG A 172 -19.94 24.19 8.12
C ARG A 172 -21.40 24.22 8.57
N TRP A 173 -21.78 23.38 9.54
CA TRP A 173 -23.12 23.42 10.13
C TRP A 173 -23.28 24.64 11.03
N THR A 174 -22.31 24.92 11.90
CA THR A 174 -22.36 26.11 12.77
C THR A 174 -22.37 27.39 11.95
N ASP A 175 -21.55 27.51 10.91
CA ASP A 175 -21.53 28.71 10.04
C ASP A 175 -22.88 28.99 9.37
N ARG A 176 -23.67 27.95 9.11
CA ARG A 176 -24.96 28.06 8.43
C ARG A 176 -26.14 28.37 9.36
N PHE A 177 -26.12 27.84 10.57
CA PHE A 177 -27.28 27.84 11.47
C PHE A 177 -27.02 28.49 12.83
N PHE A 178 -25.75 28.67 13.22
CA PHE A 178 -25.33 29.29 14.46
C PHE A 178 -23.95 29.96 14.33
N PRO A 179 -23.81 31.00 13.48
CA PRO A 179 -22.51 31.58 13.14
C PRO A 179 -21.77 32.21 14.34
N GLU A 180 -22.50 32.67 15.36
CA GLU A 180 -21.91 33.24 16.57
C GLU A 180 -21.14 32.21 17.42
N PHE A 181 -21.38 30.92 17.21
CA PHE A 181 -20.68 29.85 17.92
C PHE A 181 -19.14 29.98 17.79
N GLN A 182 -18.64 30.28 16.58
CA GLN A 182 -17.21 30.40 16.31
C GLN A 182 -16.58 31.68 16.89
N HIS A 183 -17.39 32.68 17.26
CA HIS A 183 -16.89 33.87 17.97
C HIS A 183 -16.47 33.53 19.41
N VAL A 184 -17.13 32.54 20.02
CA VAL A 184 -16.88 32.11 21.40
C VAL A 184 -15.89 30.94 21.43
N PHE A 185 -16.09 29.95 20.57
CA PHE A 185 -15.27 28.74 20.52
C PHE A 185 -14.39 28.77 19.28
N LYS A 186 -13.11 29.09 19.46
CA LYS A 186 -12.11 29.09 18.38
C LYS A 186 -11.83 27.69 17.82
N ASP A 187 -11.97 26.66 18.66
CA ASP A 187 -11.78 25.26 18.31
C ASP A 187 -12.96 24.43 18.83
N ILE A 188 -13.26 23.31 18.15
CA ILE A 188 -14.24 22.31 18.61
C ILE A 188 -13.61 21.44 19.71
N GLY A 189 -13.36 22.06 20.87
CA GLY A 189 -12.89 21.40 22.09
C GLY A 189 -14.04 20.77 22.87
N LYS A 190 -13.73 20.19 24.05
CA LYS A 190 -14.72 19.50 24.90
C LYS A 190 -15.95 20.34 25.21
N THR A 191 -15.76 21.59 25.64
CA THR A 191 -16.85 22.51 25.98
C THR A 191 -17.68 22.90 24.75
N GLY A 192 -17.03 23.13 23.61
CA GLY A 192 -17.73 23.42 22.35
C GLY A 192 -18.59 22.23 21.91
N LEU A 193 -18.09 21.00 22.04
CA LEU A 193 -18.87 19.80 21.78
C LEU A 193 -20.05 19.65 22.75
N ALA A 194 -19.86 19.89 24.05
CA ALA A 194 -20.94 19.83 25.04
C ALA A 194 -22.06 20.84 24.73
N VAL A 195 -21.72 22.05 24.30
CA VAL A 195 -22.69 23.05 23.85
C VAL A 195 -23.43 22.57 22.59
N LEU A 196 -22.71 22.05 21.60
CA LEU A 196 -23.35 21.53 20.38
C LEU A 196 -24.19 20.27 20.63
N GLU A 197 -23.88 19.49 21.66
CA GLU A 197 -24.64 18.29 22.01
C GLU A 197 -25.94 18.63 22.76
N LYS A 198 -25.91 19.64 23.65
CA LYS A 198 -27.04 19.97 24.53
C LYS A 198 -27.88 21.15 24.03
N THR A 199 -27.28 22.10 23.32
CA THR A 199 -27.91 23.32 22.81
C THR A 199 -27.35 23.67 21.42
N PRO A 200 -27.60 22.83 20.38
CA PRO A 200 -27.01 23.00 19.06
C PRO A 200 -27.46 24.26 18.30
N LEU A 201 -28.63 24.83 18.63
CA LEU A 201 -29.23 25.93 17.89
C LEU A 201 -29.31 27.22 18.74
N PRO A 202 -29.32 28.41 18.10
CA PRO A 202 -29.47 29.68 18.83
C PRO A 202 -30.75 29.76 19.67
N GLU A 203 -31.83 29.10 19.23
CA GLU A 203 -33.10 29.05 19.95
C GLU A 203 -32.99 28.27 21.27
N ASP A 204 -32.12 27.26 21.35
CA ASP A 204 -31.92 26.45 22.56
C ASP A 204 -31.28 27.26 23.71
N LEU A 205 -30.69 28.41 23.38
CA LEU A 205 -30.07 29.36 24.30
C LEU A 205 -30.96 30.58 24.58
N ARG A 206 -32.00 30.80 23.78
CA ARG A 206 -32.89 31.95 23.93
C ARG A 206 -33.68 31.79 25.23
N GLU A 207 -33.77 32.86 26.01
CA GLU A 207 -34.49 32.93 27.29
C GLU A 207 -33.92 32.10 28.45
N LYS A 208 -32.76 31.43 28.27
CA LYS A 208 -32.10 30.70 29.35
C LYS A 208 -31.02 31.52 30.04
N GLU A 209 -30.95 31.42 31.36
CA GLU A 209 -29.86 32.01 32.12
C GLU A 209 -28.63 31.09 32.16
N VAL A 210 -27.44 31.68 32.33
CA VAL A 210 -26.17 30.93 32.43
C VAL A 210 -26.21 29.87 33.52
N ALA A 211 -26.87 30.16 34.65
CA ALA A 211 -27.02 29.23 35.77
C ALA A 211 -27.82 27.97 35.40
N GLU A 212 -28.76 28.08 34.46
CA GLU A 212 -29.58 26.97 33.98
C GLU A 212 -28.82 26.08 32.99
N LEU A 213 -27.88 26.67 32.23
CA LEU A 213 -27.12 25.97 31.20
C LEU A 213 -25.90 25.20 31.74
N LEU A 214 -25.24 25.74 32.76
CA LEU A 214 -24.01 25.19 33.32
C LEU A 214 -24.11 23.72 33.80
N PRO A 215 -25.22 23.25 34.41
CA PRO A 215 -25.36 21.85 34.78
C PRO A 215 -25.33 20.90 33.56
N PHE A 216 -26.01 21.26 32.47
CA PHE A 216 -26.13 20.42 31.28
C PHE A 216 -24.78 20.17 30.59
N TYR A 217 -23.89 21.16 30.58
CA TYR A 217 -22.58 21.04 29.94
C TYR A 217 -21.52 20.35 30.82
N LYS A 218 -21.77 20.18 32.12
CA LYS A 218 -20.85 19.48 33.03
C LYS A 218 -21.03 17.96 33.04
N GLU A 219 -22.14 17.47 32.50
CA GLU A 219 -22.46 16.04 32.42
C GLU A 219 -21.81 15.33 31.22
N VAL A 220 -21.15 16.09 30.32
CA VAL A 220 -20.51 15.64 29.07
C VAL A 220 -19.00 15.82 29.16
#